data_AF-A0A434ETR3-F1
#
_entry.id   AF-A0A434ETR3-F1
#
_cell.length_a   1.000
_cell.length_b   1.000
_cell.length_c   1.000
_cell.angle_alpha   90.00
_cell.angle_beta   90.00
_cell.angle_gamma   90.00
#
_symmetry.space_group_name_H-M   'P 1'
#
loop_
_entity.id
_entity.type
_entity.pdbx_description
1 polymer ?
#
loop_
_entity_poly.entity_id
_entity_poly.type
_entity_poly.pdbx_seq_one_letter_code
_entity_poly.pdbx_strand_id
1 'polypeptide(L)'
;MTKWSPNSWRAKPIKQVPAYPDLGALQATEARLATYPPLVFAGEARKLKKQLAAVAAGEAFLLQGGDCAESFAEHGADNIRDFFRVFLQMSVVLTFAGGNRC
;
A
#
# COMPACT_ATOMS: atom_id res chain seq x y z
N MET A 1 -7.16 8.66 27.43
CA MET A 1 -6.75 8.33 26.05
C MET A 1 -7.96 8.52 25.14
N THR A 2 -7.85 9.29 24.07
CA THR A 2 -8.92 9.38 23.05
C THR A 2 -9.15 8.00 22.43
N LYS A 3 -10.40 7.52 22.42
CA LYS A 3 -10.77 6.24 21.81
C LYS A 3 -10.52 6.30 20.30
N TRP A 4 -9.79 5.31 19.76
CA TRP A 4 -9.50 5.24 18.33
C TRP A 4 -10.78 4.98 17.54
N SER A 5 -10.93 5.69 16.42
CA SER A 5 -11.93 5.42 15.38
C SER A 5 -11.38 5.87 14.02
N PRO A 6 -11.92 5.37 12.90
CA PRO A 6 -11.53 5.82 11.57
C PRO A 6 -11.64 7.34 11.34
N ASN A 7 -12.48 8.04 12.12
CA ASN A 7 -12.67 9.49 12.03
C ASN A 7 -11.78 10.29 13.00
N SER A 8 -11.07 9.63 13.93
CA SER A 8 -10.30 10.31 14.98
C SER A 8 -9.13 11.15 14.46
N TRP A 9 -8.61 10.86 13.25
CA TRP A 9 -7.54 11.64 12.63
C TRP A 9 -7.97 13.04 12.21
N ARG A 10 -9.27 13.26 11.91
CA ARG A 10 -9.79 14.56 11.45
C ARG A 10 -9.65 15.66 12.50
N ALA A 11 -9.51 15.30 13.78
CA ALA A 11 -9.29 16.23 14.88
C ALA A 11 -7.80 16.53 15.15
N LYS A 12 -6.88 15.98 14.35
CA LYS A 12 -5.44 16.20 14.47
C LYS A 12 -4.95 17.20 13.40
N PRO A 13 -3.84 17.93 13.64
CA PRO A 13 -3.22 18.73 12.59
C PRO A 13 -2.80 17.84 11.40
N ILE A 14 -3.17 18.23 10.18
CA ILE A 14 -2.88 17.51 8.94
C ILE A 14 -2.05 18.38 8.00
N LYS A 15 -1.27 17.74 7.12
CA LYS A 15 -0.44 18.39 6.09
C LYS A 15 -0.70 17.71 4.74
N GLN A 16 -0.40 18.40 3.64
CA GLN A 16 -0.52 17.86 2.27
C GLN A 16 -1.94 17.43 1.86
N VAL A 17 -2.98 18.09 2.39
CA VAL A 17 -4.38 17.81 2.04
C VAL A 17 -4.87 18.80 0.99
N PRO A 18 -5.50 18.35 -0.10
CA PRO A 18 -6.09 19.25 -1.08
C PRO A 18 -7.18 20.14 -0.48
N ALA A 19 -7.21 21.40 -0.89
CA ALA A 19 -8.32 22.29 -0.58
C ALA A 19 -9.47 22.01 -1.56
N TYR A 20 -10.41 21.13 -1.16
CA TYR A 20 -11.58 20.83 -1.97
C TYR A 20 -12.55 22.02 -1.97
N PRO A 21 -12.98 22.53 -3.14
CA PRO A 21 -13.88 23.67 -3.22
C PRO A 21 -15.32 23.34 -2.80
N ASP A 22 -15.74 22.09 -2.96
CA ASP A 22 -17.09 21.61 -2.60
C ASP A 22 -17.00 20.46 -1.59
N LEU A 23 -17.35 20.77 -0.34
CA LEU A 23 -17.39 19.80 0.75
C LEU A 23 -18.59 18.84 0.66
N GLY A 24 -19.67 19.24 0.00
CA GLY A 24 -20.83 18.37 -0.25
C GLY A 24 -20.47 17.26 -1.24
N ALA A 25 -19.80 17.60 -2.34
CA ALA A 25 -19.27 16.63 -3.29
C ALA A 25 -18.24 15.67 -2.65
N LEU A 26 -17.39 16.18 -1.75
CA LEU A 26 -16.45 15.36 -0.98
C LEU A 26 -17.19 14.34 -0.11
N GLN A 27 -18.17 14.77 0.69
CA GLN A 27 -18.94 13.89 1.56
C GLN A 27 -19.72 12.82 0.77
N ALA A 28 -20.33 13.21 -0.36
CA ALA A 28 -21.03 12.28 -1.23
C ALA A 28 -20.08 11.22 -1.83
N THR A 29 -18.87 11.63 -2.22
CA THR A 29 -17.84 10.73 -2.76
C THR A 29 -17.32 9.78 -1.68
N GLU A 30 -17.02 10.27 -0.47
CA GLU A 30 -16.62 9.44 0.67
C GLU A 30 -17.70 8.39 1.01
N ALA A 31 -18.98 8.80 1.04
CA ALA A 31 -20.10 7.90 1.31
C ALA A 31 -20.23 6.80 0.24
N ARG A 32 -20.04 7.15 -1.04
CA ARG A 32 -20.05 6.18 -2.14
C ARG A 32 -18.89 5.19 -2.03
N LEU A 33 -17.66 5.66 -1.79
CA LEU A 33 -16.48 4.79 -1.67
C LEU A 33 -16.60 3.81 -0.50
N ALA A 34 -17.25 4.21 0.60
CA ALA A 34 -17.47 3.33 1.74
C ALA A 34 -18.37 2.11 1.44
N THR A 35 -19.14 2.15 0.34
CA THR A 35 -20.00 1.02 -0.07
C THR A 35 -19.27 -0.01 -0.95
N TYR A 36 -18.09 0.33 -1.46
CA TYR A 36 -17.35 -0.53 -2.36
C TYR A 36 -16.64 -1.67 -1.63
N PRO A 37 -16.46 -2.82 -2.29
CA PRO A 37 -15.75 -3.93 -1.69
C PRO A 37 -14.32 -3.53 -1.32
N PRO A 38 -13.78 -4.07 -0.22
CA PRO A 38 -12.39 -3.82 0.14
C PRO A 38 -11.45 -4.40 -0.92
N LEU A 39 -10.33 -3.72 -1.16
CA LEU A 39 -9.30 -4.20 -2.09
C LEU A 39 -8.50 -5.39 -1.55
N VAL A 40 -8.40 -5.51 -0.22
CA VAL A 40 -7.64 -6.57 0.46
C VAL A 40 -8.43 -7.10 1.65
N PHE A 41 -8.22 -8.37 1.97
CA PHE A 41 -8.83 -9.02 3.13
C PHE A 41 -7.97 -8.84 4.39
N ALA A 42 -8.60 -8.79 5.56
CA ALA A 42 -7.91 -8.69 6.85
C ALA A 42 -6.95 -9.88 7.12
N GLY A 43 -7.18 -11.04 6.47
CA GLY A 43 -6.27 -12.18 6.52
C GLY A 43 -4.93 -11.90 5.83
N GLU A 44 -4.96 -11.22 4.68
CA GLU A 44 -3.78 -10.88 3.89
C GLU A 44 -2.90 -9.86 4.63
N ALA A 45 -3.52 -8.83 5.22
CA ALA A 45 -2.81 -7.86 6.06
C ALA A 45 -2.11 -8.52 7.28
N ARG A 46 -2.77 -9.48 7.93
CA ARG A 46 -2.18 -10.26 9.03
C ARG A 46 -1.02 -11.14 8.57
N LYS A 47 -1.15 -11.75 7.38
CA LYS A 47 -0.07 -12.54 6.77
C LYS A 47 1.15 -11.67 6.46
N LEU A 48 0.95 -10.50 5.85
CA LEU A 48 2.02 -9.54 5.57
C LEU A 48 2.69 -9.08 6.88
N LYS A 49 1.92 -8.77 7.92
CA LYS A 49 2.47 -8.40 9.23
C LYS A 49 3.40 -9.48 9.80
N LYS A 50 3.05 -10.77 9.66
CA LYS A 50 3.91 -11.88 10.08
C LYS A 50 5.21 -11.93 9.28
N GLN A 51 5.16 -11.71 7.97
CA GLN A 51 6.36 -11.67 7.11
C GLN A 51 7.27 -10.48 7.46
N LEU A 52 6.69 -9.30 7.70
CA LEU A 52 7.44 -8.11 8.15
C LEU A 52 8.09 -8.30 9.52
N ALA A 53 7.50 -9.11 10.40
CA ALA A 53 8.14 -9.46 11.67
C ALA A 53 9.44 -10.25 11.47
N ALA A 54 9.49 -11.17 10.50
CA ALA A 54 10.72 -11.88 10.14
C ALA A 54 11.78 -10.93 9.55
N VAL A 55 11.36 -9.95 8.73
CA VAL A 55 12.26 -8.89 8.22
C VAL A 55 12.85 -8.08 9.38
N ALA A 56 12.02 -7.67 10.34
CA ALA A 56 12.48 -6.92 11.51
C ALA A 56 13.43 -7.73 12.40
N ALA A 57 13.29 -9.07 12.41
CA ALA A 57 14.20 -9.98 13.11
C ALA A 57 15.50 -10.27 12.32
N GLY A 58 15.64 -9.76 11.09
CA GLY A 58 16.79 -10.02 10.22
C GLY A 58 16.76 -11.39 9.54
N GLU A 59 15.62 -12.09 9.59
CA GLU A 59 15.41 -13.42 9.01
C GLU A 59 14.93 -13.37 7.54
N ALA A 60 14.60 -12.18 7.05
CA ALA A 60 14.11 -11.96 5.68
C ALA A 60 14.47 -10.56 5.19
N PHE A 61 14.32 -10.32 3.88
CA PHE A 61 14.52 -9.02 3.25
C PHE A 61 13.20 -8.48 2.67
N LEU A 62 12.97 -7.16 2.76
CA LEU A 62 11.81 -6.49 2.16
C LEU A 62 12.22 -5.79 0.87
N LEU A 63 11.66 -6.24 -0.25
CA LEU A 63 11.69 -5.50 -1.53
C LEU A 63 10.37 -4.76 -1.70
N GLN A 64 10.41 -3.43 -1.69
CA GLN A 64 9.26 -2.56 -1.98
C GLN A 64 9.63 -1.60 -3.12
N GLY A 65 8.77 -1.49 -4.12
CA GLY A 65 8.95 -0.59 -5.26
C GLY A 65 7.65 -0.49 -6.04
N GLY A 66 7.61 0.46 -6.97
CA GLY A 66 6.41 0.85 -7.72
C GLY A 66 6.63 2.16 -8.47
N ASP A 67 5.59 2.63 -9.13
CA ASP A 67 5.60 3.93 -9.80
C ASP A 67 5.71 5.07 -8.77
N CYS A 68 6.32 6.19 -9.19
CA CYS A 68 6.41 7.40 -8.36
C CYS A 68 5.02 8.00 -8.11
N ALA A 69 4.21 8.05 -9.17
CA ALA A 69 2.80 8.42 -9.14
C ALA A 69 2.07 7.65 -10.22
N GLU A 70 1.10 6.84 -9.83
CA GLU A 70 0.26 6.11 -10.78
C GLU A 70 -0.67 7.08 -11.52
N SER A 71 -0.72 6.98 -12.85
CA SER A 71 -1.55 7.83 -13.72
C SER A 71 -2.73 7.05 -14.30
N PHE A 72 -3.92 7.66 -14.33
CA PHE A 72 -5.09 7.06 -14.98
C PHE A 72 -4.88 6.78 -16.47
N ALA A 73 -4.10 7.61 -17.16
CA ALA A 73 -3.82 7.45 -18.58
C ALA A 73 -2.87 6.28 -18.88
N GLU A 74 -2.06 5.89 -17.89
CA GLU A 74 -1.00 4.88 -18.04
C GLU A 74 -1.34 3.58 -17.28
N HIS A 75 -2.57 3.46 -16.76
CA HIS A 75 -3.04 2.24 -16.11
C HIS A 75 -3.46 1.19 -17.17
N GLY A 76 -2.47 0.56 -17.78
CA GLY A 76 -2.62 -0.49 -18.78
C GLY A 76 -2.10 -1.85 -18.31
N ALA A 77 -2.71 -2.92 -18.82
CA ALA A 77 -2.32 -4.30 -18.48
C ALA A 77 -0.84 -4.61 -18.81
N ASP A 78 -0.31 -4.00 -19.87
CA ASP A 78 1.10 -4.14 -20.26
C ASP A 78 2.05 -3.55 -19.22
N ASN A 79 1.76 -2.35 -18.70
CA ASN A 79 2.58 -1.69 -17.67
C ASN A 79 2.61 -2.51 -16.38
N ILE A 80 1.45 -3.02 -15.95
CA ILE A 80 1.36 -3.89 -14.75
C ILE A 80 2.19 -5.17 -14.95
N ARG A 81 2.08 -5.81 -16.12
CA ARG A 81 2.82 -7.03 -16.42
C ARG A 81 4.32 -6.79 -16.42
N ASP A 82 4.76 -5.73 -17.08
CA ASP A 82 6.19 -5.48 -17.26
C ASP A 82 6.82 -5.01 -15.94
N PHE A 83 6.09 -4.25 -15.11
CA PHE A 83 6.47 -3.99 -13.72
C PHE A 83 6.61 -5.29 -12.91
N PHE A 84 5.62 -6.18 -12.97
CA PHE A 84 5.65 -7.44 -12.24
C PHE A 84 6.83 -8.34 -12.66
N ARG A 85 7.18 -8.35 -13.94
CA ARG A 85 8.35 -9.09 -14.46
C ARG A 85 9.66 -8.59 -13.85
N VAL A 86 9.87 -7.27 -13.83
CA VAL A 86 11.08 -6.68 -13.23
C VAL A 86 11.13 -6.99 -11.74
N PHE A 87 10.00 -6.89 -11.04
CA PHE A 87 9.92 -7.19 -9.61
C PHE A 87 10.28 -8.64 -9.30
N LEU A 88 9.78 -9.60 -10.11
CA LEU A 88 10.15 -11.00 -9.98
C LEU A 88 11.64 -11.22 -10.24
N GLN A 89 12.21 -10.62 -11.29
CA GLN A 89 13.65 -10.73 -11.58
C GLN A 89 14.50 -10.23 -10.42
N MET A 90 14.17 -9.06 -9.84
CA MET A 90 14.86 -8.52 -8.68
C MET A 90 14.73 -9.43 -7.46
N SER A 91 13.53 -9.96 -7.20
CA SER A 91 13.30 -10.84 -6.04
C SER A 91 14.13 -12.13 -6.11
N VAL A 92 14.28 -12.73 -7.30
CA VAL A 92 15.11 -13.93 -7.49
C VAL A 92 16.59 -13.59 -7.26
N VAL A 93 17.07 -12.48 -7.82
CA VAL A 93 18.46 -12.03 -7.64
C VAL A 93 18.75 -11.75 -6.16
N LEU A 94 17.88 -11.01 -5.46
CA LEU A 94 18.05 -10.68 -4.05
C LEU A 94 17.95 -11.91 -3.15
N THR A 95 17.10 -12.88 -3.48
CA THR A 95 16.97 -14.13 -2.71
C THR A 95 18.22 -15.00 -2.89
N PHE A 96 18.79 -15.06 -4.09
CA PHE A 96 20.01 -15.84 -4.35
C PHE A 96 21.26 -15.16 -3.79
N ALA A 97 21.45 -13.86 -4.05
CA ALA A 97 22.61 -13.10 -3.58
C ALA A 97 22.57 -12.82 -2.07
N GLY A 98 21.37 -12.65 -1.51
CA GLY A 98 21.12 -12.56 -0.08
C GLY A 98 20.93 -13.91 0.60
N GLY A 99 20.98 -15.00 -0.17
CA GLY A 99 20.84 -16.37 0.31
C GLY A 99 21.88 -16.63 1.40
N ASN A 100 21.37 -16.79 2.62
CA ASN A 100 22.06 -17.11 3.86
C ASN A 100 23.56 -17.40 3.71
N ARG A 101 24.37 -16.56 4.36
CA ARG A 101 25.70 -16.98 4.83
C ARG A 101 25.54 -18.38 5.45
N CYS A 102 26.46 -19.28 5.08
CA CYS A 102 26.58 -20.68 5.52
C CYS A 102 25.88 -21.04 6.84
#